data_AF-A0AAW1IB12-F1
#
_entry.id   AF-A0AAW1IB12-F1
#
_cell.length_a   1.000
_cell.length_b   1.000
_cell.length_c   1.000
_cell.angle_alpha   90.00
_cell.angle_beta   90.00
_cell.angle_gamma   90.00
#
_symmetry.space_group_name_H-M   'P 1'
#
loop_
_entity.id
_entity.type
_entity.pdbx_description
1 polymer ?
#
loop_
_entity_poly.entity_id
_entity_poly.type
_entity_poly.pdbx_seq_one_letter_code
_entity_poly.pdbx_strand_id
1 'polypeptide(L)'
;MTARVRSEACTVANGQCCPGLGSVTIPIALRDRVKLINALVIPSLPHTLILGADFGKKMEIVPDLRHGEWSFVAYFGCRFREENGNRSGFEAWRMVFCCF
;
A
#
# COMPACT_ATOMS: atom_id res chain seq x y z
N MET A 1 -25.46 -3.61 23.75
CA MET A 1 -24.00 -3.59 23.55
C MET A 1 -23.68 -2.56 22.48
N THR A 2 -23.34 -1.32 22.86
CA THR A 2 -22.93 -0.27 21.91
C THR A 2 -21.43 -0.39 21.66
N ALA A 3 -21.04 -0.94 20.50
CA ALA A 3 -19.65 -0.91 20.06
C ALA A 3 -19.24 0.56 19.83
N ARG A 4 -18.25 1.05 20.58
CA ARG A 4 -17.60 2.32 20.28
C ARG A 4 -16.82 2.13 18.98
N VAL A 5 -17.37 2.60 17.87
CA VAL A 5 -16.57 2.85 16.66
C VAL A 5 -15.60 3.97 17.04
N ARG A 6 -14.33 3.62 17.25
CA ARG A 6 -13.29 4.65 17.36
C ARG A 6 -13.28 5.36 16.01
N SER A 7 -13.62 6.64 16.00
CA SER A 7 -13.40 7.48 14.83
C SER A 7 -11.89 7.56 14.63
N GLU A 8 -11.39 6.76 13.71
CA GLU A 8 -10.02 6.85 13.23
C GLU A 8 -9.99 8.01 12.23
N ALA A 9 -9.07 8.96 12.39
CA ALA A 9 -8.92 10.09 11.49
C ALA A 9 -7.47 10.14 10.99
N CYS A 10 -7.24 10.68 9.80
CA CYS A 10 -5.90 10.96 9.31
C CYS A 10 -5.75 12.47 9.08
N THR A 11 -4.51 12.96 9.16
CA THR A 11 -4.18 14.30 8.66
C THR A 11 -3.49 14.11 7.33
N VAL A 12 -3.93 14.80 6.27
CA VAL A 12 -3.28 14.76 4.95
C VAL A 12 -2.18 15.81 4.82
N ALA A 13 -1.35 15.71 3.77
CA ALA A 13 -0.14 16.54 3.61
C ALA A 13 -0.42 18.06 3.56
N ASN A 14 -1.63 18.49 3.19
CA ASN A 14 -2.04 19.88 3.22
C ASN A 14 -2.55 20.35 4.60
N GLY A 15 -2.39 19.53 5.64
CA GLY A 15 -2.82 19.81 7.01
C GLY A 15 -4.31 19.56 7.27
N GLN A 16 -5.11 19.13 6.28
CA GLN A 16 -6.51 18.82 6.51
C GLN A 16 -6.66 17.53 7.32
N CYS A 17 -7.51 17.55 8.34
CA CYS A 17 -7.90 16.36 9.08
C CYS A 17 -9.15 15.73 8.44
N CYS A 18 -9.06 14.46 8.06
CA CYS A 18 -10.12 13.72 7.41
C CYS A 18 -10.65 12.62 8.35
N PRO A 19 -11.96 12.63 8.69
CA PRO A 19 -12.56 11.58 9.49
C PRO A 19 -12.64 10.28 8.68
N GLY A 20 -12.17 9.20 9.27
CA GLY A 20 -12.34 7.84 8.77
C GLY A 20 -13.60 7.19 9.32
N LEU A 21 -14.19 6.30 8.51
CA LEU A 21 -15.31 5.45 8.91
C LEU A 21 -14.86 4.27 9.80
N GLY A 22 -13.57 3.96 9.76
CA GLY A 22 -12.93 2.84 10.45
C GLY A 22 -11.89 2.17 9.55
N SER A 23 -11.44 0.98 9.95
CA SER A 23 -10.45 0.20 9.20
C SER A 23 -10.98 -1.15 8.74
N VAL A 24 -10.42 -1.65 7.64
CA VAL A 24 -10.74 -2.95 7.05
C VAL A 24 -9.45 -3.72 6.77
N THR A 25 -9.42 -5.01 7.13
CA THR A 25 -8.32 -5.89 6.76
C THR A 25 -8.64 -6.59 5.46
N ILE A 26 -7.83 -6.34 4.43
CA ILE A 26 -8.01 -6.91 3.08
C ILE A 26 -6.75 -7.65 2.61
N PRO A 27 -6.87 -8.77 1.89
CA PRO A 27 -5.74 -9.38 1.21
C PRO A 27 -5.35 -8.53 0.00
N ILE A 28 -4.08 -8.16 -0.10
CA ILE A 28 -3.51 -7.50 -1.27
C ILE A 28 -2.46 -8.41 -1.88
N ALA A 29 -2.62 -8.69 -3.18
CA ALA A 29 -1.66 -9.40 -4.00
C ALA A 29 -0.81 -8.40 -4.78
N LEU A 30 0.52 -8.54 -4.73
CA LEU A 30 1.46 -7.76 -5.52
C LEU A 30 2.62 -8.66 -5.95
N ARG A 31 2.74 -8.89 -7.26
CA ARG A 31 3.62 -9.91 -7.86
C ARG A 31 3.40 -11.29 -7.21
N ASP A 32 4.44 -11.86 -6.61
CA ASP A 32 4.50 -13.18 -5.98
C ASP A 32 4.06 -13.17 -4.50
N ARG A 33 3.55 -12.04 -3.99
CA ARG A 33 3.28 -11.83 -2.57
C ARG A 33 1.82 -11.52 -2.32
N VAL A 34 1.24 -12.20 -1.33
CA VAL A 34 -0.10 -11.87 -0.79
C VAL A 34 0.04 -11.58 0.70
N LYS A 35 -0.39 -10.39 1.14
CA LYS A 35 -0.38 -9.99 2.54
C LYS A 35 -1.73 -9.41 2.94
N LEU A 36 -2.16 -9.66 4.18
CA LEU A 36 -3.30 -8.98 4.77
C LEU A 36 -2.88 -7.57 5.18
N ILE A 37 -3.53 -6.54 4.66
CA ILE A 37 -3.24 -5.13 4.94
C ILE A 37 -4.43 -4.54 5.69
N ASN A 38 -4.17 -3.81 6.79
CA ASN A 38 -5.20 -3.04 7.47
C ASN A 38 -5.26 -1.65 6.82
N ALA A 39 -6.39 -1.32 6.20
CA ALA A 39 -6.59 -0.09 5.47
C ALA A 39 -7.62 0.81 6.17
N LEU A 40 -7.33 2.11 6.25
CA LEU A 40 -8.25 3.11 6.77
C LEU A 40 -9.24 3.53 5.66
N VAL A 41 -10.54 3.56 5.97
CA VAL A 41 -11.59 3.94 5.03
C VAL A 41 -11.95 5.41 5.22
N ILE A 42 -11.58 6.25 4.25
CA ILE A 42 -11.81 7.70 4.29
C ILE A 42 -12.56 8.14 3.03
N PRO A 43 -13.89 8.31 3.09
CA PRO A 43 -14.71 8.58 1.91
C PRO A 43 -14.54 9.99 1.34
N SER A 44 -14.00 10.93 2.13
CA SER A 44 -13.79 12.32 1.72
C SER A 44 -12.53 12.53 0.87
N LEU A 45 -11.63 11.54 0.81
CA LEU A 45 -10.43 11.63 -0.01
C LEU A 45 -10.77 11.25 -1.46
N PRO A 46 -10.35 12.05 -2.46
CA PRO A 46 -10.66 11.76 -3.86
C PRO A 46 -9.82 10.60 -4.42
N HIS A 47 -8.88 10.06 -3.64
CA HIS A 47 -7.95 9.02 -4.09
C HIS A 47 -8.56 7.65 -3.79
N THR A 48 -8.55 6.76 -4.78
CA THR A 48 -9.08 5.40 -4.62
C THR A 48 -8.26 4.57 -3.63
N LEU A 49 -6.94 4.74 -3.60
CA LEU A 49 -6.02 3.98 -2.75
C LEU A 49 -4.77 4.81 -2.47
N ILE A 50 -4.39 4.87 -1.19
CA ILE A 50 -3.13 5.48 -0.74
C ILE A 50 -2.32 4.38 -0.06
N LEU A 51 -1.12 4.12 -0.57
CA LEU A 51 -0.22 3.11 -0.04
C LEU A 51 0.89 3.79 0.76
N GLY A 52 0.79 3.67 2.08
CA GLY A 52 1.75 4.27 3.00
C GLY A 52 3.06 3.49 3.12
N ALA A 53 3.96 4.02 3.95
CA ALA A 53 5.23 3.38 4.27
C ALA A 53 5.06 2.03 4.98
N ASP A 54 3.96 1.85 5.71
CA ASP A 54 3.58 0.60 6.36
C ASP A 54 3.30 -0.52 5.34
N PHE A 55 2.59 -0.20 4.25
CA PHE A 55 2.40 -1.11 3.13
C PHE A 55 3.74 -1.48 2.50
N GLY A 56 4.57 -0.49 2.18
CA GLY A 56 5.90 -0.70 1.60
C GLY A 56 6.76 -1.62 2.46
N LYS A 57 6.79 -1.39 3.78
CA LYS A 57 7.51 -2.24 4.75
C LYS A 57 6.95 -3.67 4.78
N LYS A 58 5.62 -3.82 4.77
CA LYS A 58 4.96 -5.13 4.85
C LYS A 58 5.10 -5.97 3.57
N MET A 59 5.23 -5.29 2.44
CA MET A 59 5.50 -5.92 1.13
C MET A 59 6.99 -6.04 0.83
N GLU A 60 7.86 -5.43 1.66
CA GLU A 60 9.31 -5.36 1.52
C GLU A 60 9.75 -4.73 0.20
N ILE A 61 9.08 -3.64 -0.13
CA ILE A 61 9.40 -2.78 -1.27
C ILE A 61 10.63 -1.96 -0.91
N VAL A 62 11.63 -2.00 -1.78
CA VAL A 62 12.85 -1.19 -1.70
C VAL A 62 12.80 -0.16 -2.82
N PRO A 63 12.55 1.13 -2.50
CA PRO A 63 12.56 2.17 -3.51
C PRO A 63 14.00 2.47 -3.96
N ASP A 64 14.22 2.47 -5.27
CA ASP A 64 15.43 3.00 -5.91
C ASP A 64 15.14 4.41 -6.42
N LEU A 65 15.41 5.40 -5.57
CA LEU A 65 15.17 6.80 -5.88
C LEU A 65 16.09 7.35 -6.98
N ARG A 66 17.21 6.66 -7.30
CA ARG A 66 18.14 7.10 -8.34
C ARG A 66 17.62 6.77 -9.73
N HIS A 67 17.06 5.57 -9.87
CA HIS A 67 16.51 5.09 -11.14
C HIS A 67 15.00 5.34 -11.28
N GLY A 68 14.33 5.79 -10.21
CA GLY A 68 12.87 5.96 -10.20
C GLY A 68 12.14 4.62 -10.23
N GLU A 69 12.80 3.57 -9.75
CA GLU A 69 12.29 2.21 -9.75
C GLU A 69 12.06 1.73 -8.31
N TRP A 70 11.49 0.54 -8.19
CA TRP A 70 11.35 -0.13 -6.92
C TRP A 70 11.53 -1.63 -7.12
N SER A 71 12.17 -2.26 -6.16
CA SER A 71 12.42 -3.70 -6.16
C SER A 71 11.82 -4.34 -4.91
N PHE A 72 11.84 -5.66 -4.87
CA PHE A 72 11.50 -6.42 -3.67
C PHE A 72 12.76 -7.01 -3.08
N VAL A 73 12.83 -7.11 -1.76
CA VAL A 73 13.87 -7.90 -1.10
C VAL A 73 13.71 -9.36 -1.56
N ALA A 74 14.66 -9.85 -2.35
CA ALA A 74 14.66 -11.24 -2.77
C ALA A 74 15.04 -12.12 -1.57
N TYR A 75 14.08 -12.90 -1.07
CA TYR A 75 14.44 -14.04 -0.24
C TYR A 75 14.85 -15.20 -1.14
N PHE A 76 16.01 -15.79 -0.87
CA PHE A 76 16.48 -17.04 -1.50
C PHE A 76 15.66 -18.27 -1.05
N GLY A 77 14.32 -18.18 -1.00
CA GLY A 77 13.50 -19.14 -0.27
C GLY A 77 12.05 -19.28 -0.75
N CYS A 78 11.80 -19.26 -2.06
CA CYS A 78 10.81 -20.11 -2.76
C CYS A 78 10.73 -19.66 -4.22
N ARG A 79 11.32 -20.45 -5.12
CA ARG A 79 11.14 -20.31 -6.56
C ARG A 79 9.73 -20.77 -6.92
N PHE A 80 8.79 -19.85 -7.09
CA PHE A 80 7.71 -20.09 -8.03
C PHE A 80 8.26 -19.80 -9.43
N ARG A 81 8.43 -20.87 -10.20
CA ARG A 81 8.84 -20.82 -11.60
C ARG A 81 7.62 -20.37 -12.40
N GLU A 82 7.60 -19.11 -12.82
CA GLU A 82 6.77 -18.69 -13.95
C GLU A 82 7.68 -18.39 -15.14
N GLU A 83 7.46 -19.16 -16.20
CA GLU A 83 8.13 -19.04 -17.49
C GLU A 83 7.65 -17.79 -18.23
N ASN A 84 8.63 -17.05 -18.76
CA ASN A 84 8.57 -16.25 -19.98
C ASN A 84 7.32 -15.42 -20.27
N GLY A 85 7.51 -14.11 -20.16
CA GLY A 85 7.17 -13.22 -21.27
C GLY A 85 5.90 -12.41 -21.09
N ASN A 86 6.02 -11.25 -20.43
CA ASN A 86 5.54 -10.02 -21.07
C ASN A 86 6.22 -8.80 -20.43
N ARG A 87 6.87 -7.97 -21.25
CA ARG A 87 7.19 -6.58 -20.88
C ARG A 87 5.91 -5.77 -21.00
N SER A 88 4.93 -6.02 -20.12
CA SER A 88 3.79 -5.13 -19.99
C SER A 88 4.16 -4.04 -19.01
N GLY A 89 4.37 -2.83 -19.54
CA GLY A 89 4.48 -1.62 -18.76
C GLY A 89 3.29 -1.52 -17.81
N PHE A 90 3.57 -1.71 -16.52
CA PHE A 90 2.70 -1.21 -15.48
C PHE A 90 3.16 0.21 -15.24
N GLU A 91 2.36 1.16 -15.74
CA GLU A 91 2.51 2.57 -15.44
C GLU A 91 2.90 2.74 -13.98
N ALA A 92 3.98 3.48 -13.77
CA ALA A 92 4.47 3.89 -12.48
C ALA A 92 3.32 4.54 -11.71
N TRP A 93 2.62 3.73 -10.91
CA TRP A 93 1.76 4.24 -9.86
C TRP A 93 2.66 5.16 -9.05
N ARG A 94 2.38 6.46 -9.12
CA ARG A 94 2.94 7.47 -8.22
C ARG A 94 2.56 7.01 -6.81
N MET A 95 3.39 6.15 -6.21
CA MET A 95 3.37 5.90 -4.79
C MET A 95 3.76 7.22 -4.17
N VAL A 96 2.77 8.04 -3.89
CA VAL A 96 2.91 9.13 -2.95
C VAL A 96 3.06 8.45 -1.61
N PHE A 97 4.31 8.19 -1.21
CA PHE A 97 4.62 7.94 0.18
C PHE A 97 4.28 9.21 0.95
N CYS A 98 3.02 9.33 1.38
CA CYS A 98 2.69 10.24 2.44
C CYS A 98 3.25 9.61 3.72
N CYS A 99 4.40 10.11 4.19
CA CYS A 99 4.75 9.98 5.59
C CYS A 99 3.67 10.70 6.40
N PHE A 100 2.85 9.94 7.12
CA PHE A 100 2.00 10.43 8.19
C PHE A 100 2.54 9.91 9.52
#